data_AF-D4AS54-F1
#
_entry.id   AF-D4AS54-F1
#
_cell.length_a   1.000
_cell.length_b   1.000
_cell.length_c   1.000
_cell.angle_alpha   90.00
_cell.angle_beta   90.00
_cell.angle_gamma   90.00
#
_symmetry.space_group_name_H-M   'P 1'
#
loop_
_entity.id
_entity.type
_entity.pdbx_description
1 polymer ?
#
loop_
_entity_poly.entity_id
_entity_poly.type
_entity_poly.pdbx_seq_one_letter_code
_entity_poly.pdbx_strand_id
1 'polypeptide(L)'
;MAPLSLRLPSLEDGEPWIVHRKLFEVLTGYLQPGSCTAPSAAAKEIDDLTPDKRQSNDGKPNEDHESFLLEIWDSMIEIAKQIPSDHASQDRLVELIKALTELPATDIEVWGKNVDLASAHTVAGPSSDDKAPTPEEAERWINQNAFAARLLNLNQIDWSNFAVWSLRSALEEAPVTAAESHKCDIAAAAQWMLYSGQYLLEEAKGDAAREAEEEEAAKTEEQPNRGQPLAAGSLYKGKARLCPERWEFWKQQFGSITQSDVQSVASLAKQKMDAAK
;
A
#
# COMPACT_ATOMS: atom_id res chain seq x y z
N MET A 1 15.83 19.08 4.05
CA MET A 1 15.86 17.63 3.78
C MET A 1 16.74 17.39 2.56
N ALA A 2 17.45 16.27 2.51
CA ALA A 2 18.31 15.94 1.37
C ALA A 2 17.45 15.67 0.11
N PRO A 3 17.96 15.97 -1.10
CA PRO A 3 17.24 15.64 -2.34
C PRO A 3 17.08 14.13 -2.49
N LEU A 4 15.98 13.72 -3.11
CA LEU A 4 15.72 12.30 -3.42
C LEU A 4 16.44 11.91 -4.69
N SER A 5 17.12 10.77 -4.66
CA SER A 5 17.70 10.12 -5.83
C SER A 5 16.78 8.99 -6.27
N LEU A 6 15.80 9.32 -7.11
CA LEU A 6 14.82 8.36 -7.64
C LEU A 6 15.33 7.74 -8.95
N ARG A 7 14.93 6.50 -9.23
CA ARG A 7 15.14 5.79 -10.49
C ARG A 7 13.88 5.03 -10.91
N LEU A 8 13.73 4.73 -12.19
CA LEU A 8 12.76 3.74 -12.68
C LEU A 8 13.52 2.71 -13.50
N PRO A 9 13.56 1.44 -13.08
CA PRO A 9 14.24 0.38 -13.83
C PRO A 9 13.76 0.27 -15.28
N SER A 10 12.47 0.49 -15.53
CA SER A 10 11.87 0.47 -16.87
C SER A 10 12.43 1.55 -17.82
N LEU A 11 13.13 2.56 -17.30
CA LEU A 11 13.82 3.58 -18.10
C LEU A 11 15.28 3.22 -18.43
N GLU A 12 15.84 2.22 -17.76
CA GLU A 12 17.21 1.73 -17.98
C GLU A 12 17.25 0.71 -19.13
N ASP A 13 16.09 0.17 -19.53
CA ASP A 13 15.91 -0.67 -20.71
C ASP A 13 16.04 0.15 -22.01
N GLY A 14 16.56 -0.47 -23.08
CA GLY A 14 17.08 0.24 -24.26
C GLY A 14 16.08 1.11 -25.05
N GLU A 15 14.77 0.90 -24.91
CA GLU A 15 13.73 1.70 -25.59
C GLU A 15 12.49 1.90 -24.69
N PRO A 16 12.56 2.77 -23.66
CA PRO A 16 11.45 2.99 -22.75
C PRO A 16 10.33 3.76 -23.44
N TRP A 17 9.08 3.52 -23.01
CA TRP A 17 7.94 4.30 -23.49
C TRP A 17 8.14 5.78 -23.16
N ILE A 18 7.82 6.66 -24.11
CA ILE A 18 7.92 8.11 -23.92
C ILE A 18 7.08 8.60 -22.73
N VAL A 19 5.96 7.91 -22.47
CA VAL A 19 5.10 8.16 -21.32
C VAL A 19 5.83 7.90 -20.01
N HIS A 20 6.60 6.81 -19.91
CA HIS A 20 7.38 6.52 -18.70
C HIS A 20 8.38 7.61 -18.41
N ARG A 21 9.06 8.11 -19.45
CA ARG A 21 10.04 9.20 -19.28
C ARG A 21 9.36 10.46 -18.77
N LYS A 22 8.26 10.87 -19.38
CA LYS A 22 7.50 12.07 -18.97
C LYS A 22 6.91 11.92 -17.58
N LEU A 23 6.32 10.77 -17.27
CA LEU A 23 5.81 10.45 -15.93
C LEU A 23 6.92 10.59 -14.89
N PHE A 24 8.09 10.00 -15.15
CA PHE A 24 9.23 10.05 -14.25
C PHE A 24 9.78 11.47 -14.06
N GLU A 25 9.80 12.29 -15.11
CA GLU A 25 10.17 13.71 -15.03
C GLU A 25 9.21 14.48 -14.11
N VAL A 26 7.89 14.29 -14.27
CA VAL A 26 6.85 14.90 -13.42
C VAL A 26 7.02 14.44 -11.97
N LEU A 27 7.11 13.14 -11.72
CA LEU A 27 7.26 12.57 -10.38
C LEU A 27 8.54 13.07 -9.71
N THR A 28 9.67 13.02 -10.41
CA THR A 28 10.96 13.46 -9.87
C THR A 28 10.95 14.96 -9.56
N GLY A 29 10.36 15.80 -10.42
CA GLY A 29 10.24 17.24 -10.16
C GLY A 29 9.29 17.57 -9.00
N TYR A 30 8.19 16.85 -8.89
CA TYR A 30 7.18 17.06 -7.84
C TYR A 30 7.60 16.56 -6.46
N LEU A 31 8.29 15.42 -6.39
CA LEU A 31 8.59 14.74 -5.11
C LEU A 31 9.82 15.31 -4.38
N GLN A 32 10.63 16.17 -5.00
CA GLN A 32 11.75 16.78 -4.30
C GLN A 32 11.27 17.64 -3.11
N PRO A 33 11.98 17.63 -1.96
CA PRO A 33 11.60 18.42 -0.79
C PRO A 33 11.48 19.93 -1.02
N GLY A 34 12.19 20.46 -2.02
CA GLY A 34 12.15 21.88 -2.39
C GLY A 34 11.13 22.23 -3.48
N SER A 35 10.32 21.27 -3.93
CA SER A 35 9.35 21.49 -5.00
C SER A 35 8.19 22.37 -4.53
N CYS A 36 7.91 23.43 -5.29
CA CYS A 36 6.74 24.29 -5.09
C CYS A 36 5.55 23.87 -5.97
N THR A 37 5.68 22.76 -6.71
CA THR A 37 4.61 22.25 -7.58
C THR A 37 3.44 21.78 -6.72
N ALA A 38 2.24 22.29 -7.03
CA ALA A 38 1.00 21.88 -6.37
C ALA A 38 0.60 20.45 -6.81
N PRO A 39 0.00 19.63 -5.92
CA PRO A 39 -0.44 18.28 -6.28
C PRO A 39 -1.36 18.24 -7.50
N SER A 40 -2.30 19.20 -7.60
CA SER A 40 -3.22 19.31 -8.74
C SER A 40 -2.55 19.66 -10.06
N ALA A 41 -1.45 20.43 -10.04
CA ALA A 41 -0.69 20.73 -11.24
C ALA A 41 0.04 19.48 -11.76
N ALA A 42 0.72 18.76 -10.87
CA ALA A 42 1.36 17.49 -11.22
C ALA A 42 0.34 16.43 -11.67
N ALA A 43 -0.82 16.34 -11.00
CA ALA A 43 -1.90 15.44 -11.39
C ALA A 43 -2.41 15.77 -12.80
N LYS A 44 -2.57 17.06 -13.13
CA LYS A 44 -2.98 17.50 -14.46
C LYS A 44 -1.94 17.16 -15.53
N GLU A 45 -0.66 17.30 -15.23
CA GLU A 45 0.42 16.92 -16.15
C GLU A 45 0.42 15.41 -16.43
N ILE A 46 0.17 14.58 -15.40
CA ILE A 46 0.03 13.12 -15.56
C ILE A 46 -1.22 12.77 -16.37
N ASP A 47 -2.34 13.43 -16.10
CA ASP A 47 -3.60 13.26 -16.84
C ASP A 47 -3.45 13.66 -18.33
N ASP A 48 -2.66 14.68 -18.64
CA ASP A 48 -2.35 15.04 -20.03
C ASP A 48 -1.51 13.98 -20.76
N LEU A 49 -0.95 12.99 -20.04
CA LEU A 49 -0.31 11.84 -20.64
C LEU A 49 -1.31 10.76 -21.07
N THR A 50 -2.61 10.84 -20.77
CA THR A 50 -3.60 9.83 -21.21
C THR A 50 -3.57 9.65 -22.73
N PRO A 51 -3.68 8.41 -23.27
CA PRO A 51 -3.64 8.13 -24.70
C PRO A 51 -4.51 9.04 -25.57
N ASP A 52 -5.73 9.37 -25.15
CA ASP A 52 -6.65 10.23 -25.92
C ASP A 52 -6.31 11.73 -25.87
N LYS A 53 -5.55 12.17 -24.87
CA LYS A 53 -5.22 13.59 -24.63
C LYS A 53 -3.92 14.02 -25.31
N ARG A 54 -3.08 13.06 -25.72
CA ARG A 54 -1.76 13.32 -26.30
C ARG A 54 -1.68 12.94 -27.78
N GLN A 55 -0.82 13.63 -28.50
CA GLN A 55 -0.52 13.30 -29.89
C GLN A 55 0.24 11.97 -29.99
N SER A 56 -0.13 11.15 -30.96
CA SER A 56 0.62 9.95 -31.33
C SER A 56 2.03 10.32 -31.81
N ASN A 57 3.03 9.60 -31.31
CA ASN A 57 4.41 9.77 -31.77
C ASN A 57 4.70 8.85 -32.96
N ASP A 58 5.46 9.37 -33.93
CA ASP A 58 6.00 8.61 -35.07
C ASP A 58 4.96 7.85 -35.91
N GLY A 59 3.70 8.32 -35.90
CA GLY A 59 2.61 7.70 -36.65
C GLY A 59 2.14 6.33 -36.13
N LYS A 60 2.62 5.90 -34.95
CA LYS A 60 2.14 4.70 -34.26
C LYS A 60 0.94 5.03 -33.37
N PRO A 61 -0.06 4.13 -33.24
CA PRO A 61 -1.13 4.33 -32.28
C PRO A 61 -0.57 4.40 -30.86
N ASN A 62 -1.21 5.21 -29.99
CA ASN A 62 -0.93 5.17 -28.56
C ASN A 62 -1.33 3.80 -27.98
N GLU A 63 -0.74 3.41 -26.85
CA GLU A 63 -1.19 2.26 -26.09
C GLU A 63 -2.65 2.41 -25.66
N ASP A 64 -3.28 1.29 -25.33
CA ASP A 64 -4.61 1.30 -24.73
C ASP A 64 -4.59 1.85 -23.30
N HIS A 65 -5.76 2.25 -22.81
CA HIS A 65 -5.91 2.86 -21.49
C HIS A 65 -5.55 1.94 -20.33
N GLU A 66 -5.75 0.63 -20.48
CA GLU A 66 -5.44 -0.36 -19.46
C GLU A 66 -3.92 -0.47 -19.27
N SER A 67 -3.17 -0.68 -20.36
CA SER A 67 -1.71 -0.70 -20.34
C SER A 67 -1.14 0.60 -19.75
N PHE A 68 -1.68 1.75 -20.15
CA PHE A 68 -1.26 3.05 -19.63
C PHE A 68 -1.47 3.18 -18.11
N LEU A 69 -2.64 2.79 -17.59
CA LEU A 69 -2.96 2.90 -16.17
C LEU A 69 -2.12 1.95 -15.31
N LEU A 70 -1.93 0.71 -15.77
CA LEU A 70 -1.06 -0.26 -15.10
C LEU A 70 0.37 0.27 -14.97
N GLU A 71 0.92 0.77 -16.06
CA GLU A 71 2.30 1.28 -16.07
C GLU A 71 2.49 2.53 -15.19
N ILE A 72 1.52 3.45 -15.17
CA ILE A 72 1.54 4.59 -14.25
C ILE A 72 1.55 4.09 -12.81
N TRP A 73 0.66 3.17 -12.49
CA TRP A 73 0.50 2.66 -11.15
C TRP A 73 1.75 1.92 -10.65
N ASP A 74 2.32 1.05 -11.49
CA ASP A 74 3.56 0.33 -11.20
C ASP A 74 4.74 1.28 -11.01
N SER A 75 4.83 2.32 -11.84
CA SER A 75 5.84 3.37 -11.70
C SER A 75 5.69 4.14 -10.38
N MET A 76 4.47 4.47 -9.96
CA MET A 76 4.21 5.14 -8.68
C MET A 76 4.59 4.25 -7.49
N ILE A 77 4.25 2.96 -7.53
CA ILE A 77 4.67 2.00 -6.49
C ILE A 77 6.20 1.88 -6.46
N GLU A 78 6.84 1.77 -7.61
CA GLU A 78 8.29 1.64 -7.71
C GLU A 78 9.01 2.86 -7.13
N ILE A 79 8.47 4.06 -7.35
CA ILE A 79 8.96 5.30 -6.75
C ILE A 79 8.70 5.33 -5.24
N ALA A 80 7.51 4.92 -4.79
CA ALA A 80 7.17 4.87 -3.37
C ALA A 80 8.13 3.98 -2.57
N LYS A 81 8.56 2.84 -3.14
CA LYS A 81 9.55 1.92 -2.54
C LYS A 81 10.90 2.59 -2.25
N GLN A 82 11.26 3.63 -2.99
CA GLN A 82 12.55 4.32 -2.87
C GLN A 82 12.52 5.49 -1.87
N ILE A 83 11.33 5.96 -1.48
CA ILE A 83 11.18 7.08 -0.55
C ILE A 83 11.16 6.54 0.88
N PRO A 84 12.07 6.96 1.77
CA PRO A 84 12.06 6.49 3.16
C PRO A 84 10.68 6.70 3.83
N SER A 85 10.24 5.70 4.60
CA SER A 85 8.89 5.64 5.19
C SER A 85 8.49 6.85 6.07
N ASP A 86 9.47 7.55 6.65
CA ASP A 86 9.33 8.75 7.48
C ASP A 86 9.58 10.07 6.72
N HIS A 87 9.90 9.99 5.43
CA HIS A 87 10.18 11.15 4.60
C HIS A 87 8.89 11.81 4.09
N ALA A 88 8.80 13.14 4.19
CA ALA A 88 7.60 13.91 3.79
C ALA A 88 7.16 13.72 2.33
N SER A 89 8.06 13.28 1.45
CA SER A 89 7.67 12.96 0.06
C SER A 89 6.75 11.74 -0.07
N GLN A 90 6.65 10.88 0.96
CA GLN A 90 5.60 9.86 1.03
C GLN A 90 4.22 10.53 1.06
N ASP A 91 4.05 11.55 1.90
CA ASP A 91 2.81 12.32 1.99
C ASP A 91 2.53 13.09 0.69
N ARG A 92 3.57 13.68 0.09
CA ARG A 92 3.43 14.35 -1.23
C ARG A 92 2.92 13.38 -2.30
N LEU A 93 3.44 12.16 -2.35
CA LEU A 93 2.98 11.16 -3.32
C LEU A 93 1.51 10.80 -3.09
N VAL A 94 1.09 10.66 -1.82
CA VAL A 94 -0.31 10.40 -1.45
C VAL A 94 -1.21 11.58 -1.85
N GLU A 95 -0.78 12.82 -1.65
CA GLU A 95 -1.48 14.03 -2.10
C GLU A 95 -1.63 14.07 -3.63
N LEU A 96 -0.64 13.58 -4.38
CA LEU A 96 -0.72 13.46 -5.83
C LEU A 96 -1.78 12.42 -6.25
N ILE A 97 -1.80 11.24 -5.62
CA ILE A 97 -2.84 10.23 -5.87
C ILE A 97 -4.23 10.81 -5.59
N LYS A 98 -4.39 11.48 -4.45
CA LYS A 98 -5.64 12.16 -4.11
C LYS A 98 -6.04 13.20 -5.16
N ALA A 99 -5.10 14.01 -5.64
CA ALA A 99 -5.38 14.99 -6.67
C ALA A 99 -5.77 14.35 -8.01
N LEU A 100 -5.21 13.18 -8.34
CA LEU A 100 -5.61 12.40 -9.51
C LEU A 100 -7.04 11.86 -9.38
N THR A 101 -7.46 11.40 -8.19
CA THR A 101 -8.85 10.90 -7.98
C THR A 101 -9.90 12.02 -8.01
N GLU A 102 -9.50 13.27 -7.82
CA GLU A 102 -10.36 14.45 -7.87
C GLU A 102 -10.51 15.05 -9.29
N LEU A 103 -9.76 14.55 -10.28
CA LEU A 103 -9.90 14.99 -11.67
C LEU A 103 -11.24 14.54 -12.27
N PRO A 104 -11.79 15.27 -13.28
CA PRO A 104 -13.02 14.86 -13.95
C PRO A 104 -12.89 13.45 -14.52
N ALA A 105 -13.77 12.55 -14.05
CA ALA A 105 -13.81 11.19 -14.55
C ALA A 105 -14.02 11.19 -16.07
N THR A 106 -13.14 10.48 -16.77
CA THR A 106 -13.40 10.08 -18.15
C THR A 106 -13.99 8.69 -18.06
N ASP A 107 -15.23 8.52 -18.53
CA ASP A 107 -15.89 7.20 -18.55
C ASP A 107 -15.15 6.32 -19.57
N ILE A 108 -14.15 5.59 -19.09
CA ILE A 108 -13.40 4.62 -19.89
C ILE A 108 -13.73 3.25 -19.32
N GLU A 109 -14.32 2.39 -20.15
CA GLU A 109 -14.55 0.99 -19.80
C GLU A 109 -13.19 0.27 -19.83
N VAL A 110 -12.51 0.25 -18.69
CA VAL A 110 -11.27 -0.51 -18.47
C VAL A 110 -11.66 -1.71 -17.60
N TRP A 111 -11.42 -2.93 -18.09
CA TRP A 111 -11.75 -4.20 -17.42
C TRP A 111 -13.21 -4.35 -17.01
N GLY A 112 -14.05 -4.95 -17.87
CA GLY A 112 -15.46 -5.28 -17.62
C GLY A 112 -15.80 -5.51 -16.14
N LYS A 113 -16.16 -4.41 -15.46
CA LYS A 113 -16.39 -4.24 -14.02
C LYS A 113 -15.30 -4.75 -13.06
N ASN A 114 -14.61 -3.78 -12.45
CA ASN A 114 -13.93 -3.81 -11.14
C ASN A 114 -12.74 -4.77 -11.04
N VAL A 115 -11.57 -4.29 -11.49
CA VAL A 115 -10.30 -4.71 -10.93
C VAL A 115 -9.73 -3.52 -10.16
N ASP A 116 -9.57 -3.69 -8.85
CA ASP A 116 -8.76 -2.80 -8.02
C ASP A 116 -7.30 -2.94 -8.48
N LEU A 117 -6.88 -2.11 -9.45
CA LEU A 117 -5.52 -2.11 -10.02
C LEU A 117 -4.44 -2.07 -8.93
N ALA A 118 -4.79 -1.48 -7.79
CA ALA A 118 -3.92 -1.37 -6.66
C ALA A 118 -3.84 -2.59 -5.75
N SER A 119 -4.51 -3.69 -6.12
CA SER A 119 -4.41 -4.96 -5.42
C SER A 119 -3.51 -6.00 -6.09
N ALA A 120 -3.27 -5.87 -7.41
CA ALA A 120 -2.63 -6.92 -8.20
C ALA A 120 -1.09 -6.99 -8.05
N HIS A 121 -0.42 -5.86 -7.80
CA HIS A 121 1.05 -5.79 -7.73
C HIS A 121 1.63 -5.44 -6.35
N THR A 122 0.77 -5.31 -5.34
CA THR A 122 1.11 -4.57 -4.12
C THR A 122 1.64 -5.45 -2.98
N VAL A 123 1.55 -6.79 -3.08
CA VAL A 123 1.84 -7.67 -1.93
C VAL A 123 2.58 -8.96 -2.29
N ALA A 124 3.70 -8.86 -3.01
CA ALA A 124 4.73 -9.89 -2.87
C ALA A 124 5.73 -9.40 -1.82
N GLY A 125 5.52 -9.80 -0.57
CA GLY A 125 6.48 -9.54 0.50
C GLY A 125 7.76 -10.37 0.33
N PRO A 126 8.90 -9.92 0.87
CA PRO A 126 10.17 -10.64 0.80
C PRO A 126 10.15 -12.02 1.49
N SER A 127 9.13 -12.28 2.31
CA SER A 127 8.93 -13.51 3.07
C SER A 127 8.46 -14.72 2.24
N SER A 128 8.30 -14.58 0.93
CA SER A 128 7.85 -15.68 0.06
C SER A 128 8.97 -16.67 -0.28
N ASP A 129 10.24 -16.29 -0.07
CA ASP A 129 11.41 -17.15 -0.29
C ASP A 129 12.03 -17.59 1.05
N ASP A 130 12.57 -18.82 1.12
CA ASP A 130 13.31 -19.38 2.26
C ASP A 130 14.60 -18.60 2.64
N LYS A 131 14.86 -17.46 1.98
CA LYS A 131 16.03 -16.62 2.15
C LYS A 131 15.64 -15.30 2.84
N ALA A 132 16.43 -14.89 3.82
CA ALA A 132 16.27 -13.59 4.46
C ALA A 132 16.41 -12.45 3.42
N PRO A 133 15.56 -11.40 3.49
CA PRO A 133 15.71 -10.23 2.63
C PRO A 133 17.06 -9.56 2.85
N THR A 134 17.60 -9.00 1.78
CA THR A 134 18.68 -8.01 1.88
C THR A 134 18.17 -6.73 2.56
N PRO A 135 19.05 -5.92 3.16
CA PRO A 135 18.65 -4.63 3.75
C PRO A 135 17.89 -3.71 2.77
N GLU A 136 18.29 -3.68 1.50
CA GLU A 136 17.61 -2.88 0.47
C GLU A 136 16.20 -3.39 0.18
N GLU A 137 16.00 -4.71 0.08
CA GLU A 137 14.68 -5.31 -0.11
C GLU A 137 13.77 -5.04 1.10
N ALA A 138 14.32 -5.12 2.32
CA ALA A 138 13.59 -4.83 3.55
C ALA A 138 13.15 -3.36 3.61
N GLU A 139 14.05 -2.42 3.32
CA GLU A 139 13.71 -0.99 3.27
C GLU A 139 12.63 -0.68 2.24
N ARG A 140 12.76 -1.23 1.03
CA ARG A 140 11.77 -1.05 -0.04
C ARG A 140 10.40 -1.59 0.36
N TRP A 141 10.35 -2.73 1.04
CA TRP A 141 9.11 -3.31 1.57
C TRP A 141 8.46 -2.43 2.64
N ILE A 142 9.25 -1.91 3.59
CA ILE A 142 8.77 -0.99 4.63
C ILE A 142 8.22 0.29 4.00
N ASN A 143 8.93 0.88 3.04
CA ASN A 143 8.52 2.10 2.34
C ASN A 143 7.20 1.90 1.57
N GLN A 144 7.03 0.75 0.90
CA GLN A 144 5.78 0.42 0.22
C GLN A 144 4.60 0.27 1.19
N ASN A 145 4.78 -0.40 2.33
CA ASN A 145 3.73 -0.53 3.34
C ASN A 145 3.38 0.84 3.95
N ALA A 146 4.36 1.73 4.12
CA ALA A 146 4.14 3.09 4.59
C ALA A 146 3.34 3.94 3.60
N PHE A 147 3.56 3.76 2.30
CA PHE A 147 2.76 4.40 1.25
C PHE A 147 1.32 3.86 1.22
N ALA A 148 1.16 2.53 1.20
CA ALA A 148 -0.14 1.87 1.17
C ALA A 148 -0.99 2.21 2.40
N ALA A 149 -0.38 2.25 3.59
CA ALA A 149 -1.06 2.64 4.82
C ALA A 149 -1.58 4.08 4.76
N ARG A 150 -0.83 5.03 4.19
CA ARG A 150 -1.32 6.41 4.02
C ARG A 150 -2.45 6.52 3.02
N LEU A 151 -2.40 5.74 1.94
CA LEU A 151 -3.48 5.68 0.96
C LEU A 151 -4.78 5.12 1.55
N LEU A 152 -4.70 4.06 2.37
CA LEU A 152 -5.85 3.55 3.12
C LEU A 152 -6.49 4.64 3.98
N ASN A 153 -5.65 5.47 4.62
CA ASN A 153 -6.13 6.56 5.48
C ASN A 153 -6.80 7.71 4.71
N LEU A 154 -6.74 7.75 3.38
CA LEU A 154 -7.57 8.66 2.59
C LEU A 154 -9.06 8.28 2.65
N ASN A 155 -9.41 7.07 3.10
CA ASN A 155 -10.77 6.54 3.14
C ASN A 155 -11.45 6.59 1.75
N GLN A 156 -10.65 6.40 0.70
CA GLN A 156 -11.12 6.30 -0.69
C GLN A 156 -10.82 4.93 -1.28
N ILE A 157 -10.00 4.12 -0.60
CA ILE A 157 -9.51 2.85 -1.10
C ILE A 157 -9.56 1.80 0.01
N ASP A 158 -10.18 0.65 -0.27
CA ASP A 158 -10.34 -0.45 0.68
C ASP A 158 -9.17 -1.44 0.55
N TRP A 159 -8.13 -1.24 1.36
CA TRP A 159 -6.93 -2.08 1.42
C TRP A 159 -6.69 -2.65 2.83
N SER A 160 -7.73 -2.77 3.64
CA SER A 160 -7.61 -3.30 5.00
C SER A 160 -7.12 -4.75 5.02
N ASN A 161 -7.35 -5.51 3.95
CA ASN A 161 -6.78 -6.85 3.76
C ASN A 161 -5.24 -6.84 3.75
N PHE A 162 -4.60 -5.81 3.16
CA PHE A 162 -3.14 -5.72 3.14
C PHE A 162 -2.56 -5.43 4.52
N ALA A 163 -3.22 -4.55 5.28
CA ALA A 163 -2.89 -4.33 6.69
C ALA A 163 -2.96 -5.64 7.49
N VAL A 164 -4.06 -6.40 7.31
CA VAL A 164 -4.29 -7.67 8.00
C VAL A 164 -3.24 -8.71 7.61
N TRP A 165 -2.83 -8.78 6.33
CA TRP A 165 -1.76 -9.69 5.90
C TRP A 165 -0.43 -9.34 6.55
N SER A 166 -0.03 -8.06 6.56
CA SER A 166 1.22 -7.63 7.20
C SER A 166 1.20 -7.88 8.71
N LEU A 167 0.09 -7.57 9.39
CA LEU A 167 -0.08 -7.82 10.83
C LEU A 167 -0.06 -9.31 11.15
N ARG A 168 -0.69 -10.14 10.32
CA ARG A 168 -0.68 -11.60 10.48
C ARG A 168 0.75 -12.14 10.40
N SER A 169 1.50 -11.82 9.34
CA SER A 169 2.88 -12.29 9.16
C SER A 169 3.79 -11.87 10.31
N ALA A 170 3.58 -10.66 10.85
CA ALA A 170 4.41 -10.11 11.91
C ALA A 170 4.03 -10.57 13.33
N LEU A 171 2.75 -10.81 13.62
CA LEU A 171 2.25 -10.92 14.99
C LEU A 171 1.45 -12.20 15.28
N GLU A 172 0.92 -12.85 14.24
CA GLU A 172 0.09 -14.04 14.38
C GLU A 172 0.80 -15.32 13.97
N GLU A 173 2.02 -15.24 13.46
CA GLU A 173 2.82 -16.42 13.13
C GLU A 173 4.04 -16.53 14.04
N ALA A 174 4.45 -17.77 14.31
CA ALA A 174 5.74 -17.99 14.95
C ALA A 174 6.86 -17.48 14.03
N PRO A 175 7.91 -16.84 14.56
CA PRO A 175 9.02 -16.38 13.74
C PRO A 175 9.59 -17.55 12.93
N VAL A 176 9.69 -17.37 11.61
CA VAL A 176 10.37 -18.32 10.73
C VAL A 176 11.86 -18.39 11.16
N THR A 177 12.55 -19.46 10.80
CA THR A 177 13.98 -19.68 11.11
C THR A 177 14.90 -18.50 10.76
N ALA A 178 14.54 -17.66 9.79
CA ALA A 178 15.21 -16.41 9.47
C ALA A 178 14.70 -15.23 10.33
N ALA A 179 15.40 -14.93 11.43
CA ALA A 179 15.07 -13.83 12.33
C ALA A 179 14.96 -12.45 11.63
N GLU A 180 15.72 -12.23 10.55
CA GLU A 180 15.71 -10.97 9.80
C GLU A 180 14.43 -10.76 8.98
N SER A 181 13.85 -11.84 8.41
CA SER A 181 12.56 -11.74 7.70
C SER A 181 11.46 -11.29 8.65
N HIS A 182 11.41 -11.86 9.85
CA HIS A 182 10.42 -11.50 10.85
C HIS A 182 10.58 -10.05 11.35
N LYS A 183 11.82 -9.56 11.51
CA LYS A 183 12.07 -8.14 11.83
C LYS A 183 11.52 -7.22 10.74
N CYS A 184 11.72 -7.58 9.47
CA CYS A 184 11.18 -6.84 8.33
C CYS A 184 9.64 -6.81 8.38
N ASP A 185 8.99 -7.94 8.66
CA ASP A 185 7.54 -8.02 8.79
C ASP A 185 7.02 -7.14 9.93
N ILE A 186 7.67 -7.15 11.10
CA ILE A 186 7.34 -6.26 12.23
C ILE A 186 7.40 -4.79 11.81
N ALA A 187 8.48 -4.38 11.14
CA ALA A 187 8.67 -3.00 10.71
C ALA A 187 7.63 -2.56 9.67
N ALA A 188 7.25 -3.46 8.74
CA ALA A 188 6.20 -3.22 7.75
C ALA A 188 4.80 -3.15 8.39
N ALA A 189 4.47 -4.09 9.28
CA ALA A 189 3.21 -4.13 10.01
C ALA A 189 3.01 -2.87 10.87
N ALA A 190 4.09 -2.38 11.47
CA ALA A 190 4.05 -1.14 12.24
C ALA A 190 3.61 0.06 11.40
N GLN A 191 3.99 0.14 10.11
CA GLN A 191 3.60 1.27 9.24
C GLN A 191 2.07 1.45 9.15
N TRP A 192 1.32 0.35 9.10
CA TRP A 192 -0.14 0.38 9.12
C TRP A 192 -0.69 1.00 10.40
N MET A 193 -0.10 0.70 11.55
CA MET A 193 -0.51 1.33 12.82
C MET A 193 -0.12 2.80 12.90
N LEU A 194 1.01 3.18 12.29
CA LEU A 194 1.49 4.56 12.27
C LEU A 194 0.59 5.49 11.43
N TYR A 195 0.14 5.01 10.26
CA TYR A 195 -0.48 5.87 9.25
C TYR A 195 -1.96 5.60 8.98
N SER A 196 -2.49 4.41 9.29
CA SER A 196 -3.91 4.06 9.12
C SER A 196 -4.55 3.37 10.33
N GLY A 197 -3.89 3.40 11.48
CA GLY A 197 -4.41 2.76 12.70
C GLY A 197 -5.79 3.26 13.13
N GLN A 198 -6.09 4.55 12.92
CA GLN A 198 -7.41 5.11 13.22
C GLN A 198 -8.50 4.48 12.34
N TYR A 199 -8.27 4.44 11.03
CA TYR A 199 -9.19 3.84 10.07
C TYR A 199 -9.44 2.35 10.40
N LEU A 200 -8.36 1.59 10.62
CA LEU A 200 -8.45 0.16 10.94
C LEU A 200 -9.20 -0.10 12.26
N LEU A 201 -9.06 0.78 13.26
CA LEU A 201 -9.82 0.67 14.51
C LEU A 201 -11.31 0.95 14.30
N GLU A 202 -11.65 1.95 13.49
CA GLU A 202 -13.05 2.26 13.13
C GLU A 202 -13.70 1.08 12.40
N GLU A 203 -13.01 0.50 11.43
CA GLU A 203 -13.47 -0.70 10.72
C GLU A 203 -13.61 -1.90 11.67
N ALA A 204 -12.64 -2.12 12.57
CA ALA A 204 -12.71 -3.17 13.58
C ALA A 204 -13.92 -3.00 14.51
N LYS A 205 -14.27 -1.78 14.90
CA LYS A 205 -15.46 -1.50 15.73
C LYS A 205 -16.77 -1.76 14.96
N GLY A 206 -16.77 -1.57 13.64
CA GLY A 206 -17.90 -1.87 12.76
C GLY A 206 -18.17 -3.37 12.58
N ASP A 207 -17.24 -4.25 12.97
CA ASP A 207 -17.33 -5.70 12.75
C ASP A 207 -18.58 -6.35 13.32
N ALA A 208 -19.07 -5.92 14.49
CA ALA A 208 -20.24 -6.53 15.12
C ALA A 208 -21.52 -6.35 14.27
N ALA A 209 -21.65 -5.22 13.57
CA ALA A 209 -22.77 -5.00 12.65
C ALA A 209 -22.63 -5.91 11.43
N ARG A 210 -21.44 -6.00 10.86
CA ARG A 210 -21.14 -6.88 9.71
C ARG A 210 -21.34 -8.36 10.05
N GLU A 211 -20.97 -8.80 11.25
CA GLU A 211 -21.21 -10.17 11.72
C GLU A 211 -22.71 -10.49 11.74
N ALA A 212 -23.54 -9.61 12.29
CA ALA A 212 -24.98 -9.82 12.34
C ALA A 212 -25.59 -9.89 10.91
N GLU A 213 -25.14 -9.03 10.00
CA GLU A 213 -25.55 -9.04 8.59
C GLU A 213 -25.11 -10.32 7.86
N GLU A 214 -23.86 -10.77 8.07
CA GLU A 214 -23.33 -12.01 7.48
C GLU A 214 -24.06 -13.26 8.01
N GLU A 215 -24.38 -13.30 9.30
CA GLU A 215 -25.17 -14.38 9.91
C GLU A 215 -26.62 -14.41 9.41
N GLU A 216 -27.20 -13.26 9.06
CA GLU A 216 -28.51 -13.16 8.42
C GLU A 216 -28.46 -13.60 6.95
N ALA A 217 -27.45 -13.16 6.21
CA ALA A 217 -27.24 -13.53 4.80
C ALA A 217 -26.91 -15.03 4.63
N ALA A 218 -26.12 -15.62 5.54
CA ALA A 218 -25.77 -17.05 5.54
C ALA A 218 -26.98 -17.99 5.73
N LYS A 219 -28.12 -17.46 6.21
CA LYS A 219 -29.39 -18.22 6.27
C LYS A 219 -30.08 -18.33 4.92
N THR A 220 -29.65 -17.56 3.92
CA THR A 220 -30.37 -17.34 2.66
C THR A 220 -29.60 -17.81 1.43
N GLU A 221 -28.25 -17.88 1.47
CA GLU A 221 -27.43 -18.26 0.31
C GLU A 221 -26.23 -19.16 0.67
N GLU A 222 -25.88 -20.11 -0.20
CA GLU A 222 -24.63 -20.89 -0.13
C GLU A 222 -23.45 -19.97 -0.51
N GLN A 223 -22.65 -19.58 0.48
CA GLN A 223 -21.54 -18.65 0.29
C GLN A 223 -20.47 -19.22 -0.66
N PRO A 224 -20.00 -18.45 -1.66
CA PRO A 224 -18.86 -18.88 -2.47
C PRO A 224 -17.60 -18.91 -1.60
N ASN A 225 -16.87 -20.02 -1.71
CA ASN A 225 -15.60 -20.28 -1.05
C ASN A 225 -14.52 -19.31 -1.59
N ARG A 226 -14.50 -18.06 -1.13
CA ARG A 226 -13.37 -17.14 -1.33
C ARG A 226 -12.34 -17.46 -0.27
N GLY A 227 -11.12 -17.82 -0.67
CA GLY A 227 -10.00 -17.94 0.25
C GLY A 227 -9.97 -16.70 1.15
N GLN A 228 -10.11 -16.89 2.46
CA GLN A 228 -10.50 -15.82 3.38
C GLN A 228 -9.40 -14.76 3.43
N PRO A 229 -9.60 -13.55 2.85
CA PRO A 229 -8.58 -12.51 2.86
C PRO A 229 -8.16 -12.16 4.29
N LEU A 230 -9.08 -12.31 5.25
CA LEU A 230 -8.86 -12.01 6.67
C LEU A 230 -8.49 -13.24 7.52
N ALA A 231 -8.02 -14.34 6.91
CA ALA A 231 -7.61 -15.55 7.63
C ALA A 231 -6.69 -15.21 8.82
N ALA A 232 -6.89 -15.91 9.94
CA ALA A 232 -6.05 -15.83 11.13
C ALA A 232 -4.75 -16.62 10.96
N GLY A 233 -3.67 -16.15 11.59
CA GLY A 233 -2.41 -16.88 11.73
C GLY A 233 -2.40 -17.84 12.91
N SER A 234 -1.37 -18.67 12.99
CA SER A 234 -1.30 -19.80 13.93
C SER A 234 -1.33 -19.44 15.42
N LEU A 235 -0.93 -18.23 15.82
CA LEU A 235 -0.88 -17.76 17.21
C LEU A 235 -2.20 -17.12 17.66
N TYR A 236 -3.00 -16.59 16.75
CA TYR A 236 -4.30 -15.99 17.08
C TYR A 236 -5.41 -17.06 17.05
N LYS A 237 -6.22 -17.11 18.11
CA LYS A 237 -7.27 -18.14 18.30
C LYS A 237 -8.69 -17.61 18.21
N GLY A 238 -8.85 -16.31 17.98
CA GLY A 238 -10.16 -15.68 17.78
C GLY A 238 -10.67 -15.80 16.34
N LYS A 239 -11.71 -15.03 16.02
CA LYS A 239 -12.37 -15.07 14.70
C LYS A 239 -11.47 -14.45 13.60
N ALA A 240 -11.40 -15.11 12.44
CA ALA A 240 -10.62 -14.67 11.27
C ALA A 240 -11.24 -13.45 10.55
N ARG A 241 -11.14 -12.27 11.17
CA ARG A 241 -11.70 -11.00 10.71
C ARG A 241 -10.97 -9.82 11.34
N LEU A 242 -11.25 -8.60 10.90
CA LEU A 242 -10.79 -7.38 11.57
C LEU A 242 -11.81 -7.00 12.65
N CYS A 243 -11.49 -7.25 13.93
CA CYS A 243 -12.39 -7.03 15.06
C CYS A 243 -11.64 -6.51 16.30
N PRO A 244 -12.34 -6.01 17.34
CA PRO A 244 -11.70 -5.40 18.49
C PRO A 244 -10.84 -6.39 19.30
N GLU A 245 -11.23 -7.67 19.33
CA GLU A 245 -10.44 -8.75 19.95
C GLU A 245 -9.09 -8.92 19.26
N ARG A 246 -9.10 -9.02 17.93
CA ARG A 246 -7.87 -9.18 17.12
C ARG A 246 -6.98 -7.94 17.18
N TRP A 247 -7.60 -6.76 17.19
CA TRP A 247 -6.89 -5.49 17.40
C TRP A 247 -6.12 -5.47 18.73
N GLU A 248 -6.78 -5.86 19.83
CA GLU A 248 -6.14 -5.92 21.14
C GLU A 248 -5.02 -6.98 21.18
N PHE A 249 -5.22 -8.14 20.52
CA PHE A 249 -4.16 -9.13 20.35
C PHE A 249 -2.93 -8.54 19.66
N TRP A 250 -3.08 -7.88 18.51
CA TRP A 250 -1.95 -7.25 17.81
C TRP A 250 -1.23 -6.20 18.67
N LYS A 251 -2.00 -5.39 19.39
CA LYS A 251 -1.44 -4.37 20.29
C LYS A 251 -0.58 -5.00 21.39
N GLN A 252 -1.02 -6.12 21.96
CA GLN A 252 -0.26 -6.86 22.97
C GLN A 252 1.01 -7.50 22.38
N GLN A 253 0.93 -8.03 21.16
CA GLN A 253 2.09 -8.58 20.46
C GLN A 253 3.15 -7.51 20.21
N PHE A 254 2.78 -6.34 19.67
CA PHE A 254 3.70 -5.21 19.51
C PHE A 254 4.35 -4.81 20.84
N GLY A 255 3.60 -4.79 21.94
CA GLY A 255 4.12 -4.49 23.27
C GLY A 255 5.07 -5.53 23.84
N SER A 256 5.08 -6.74 23.30
CA SER A 256 5.92 -7.86 23.76
C SER A 256 7.22 -7.98 22.97
N ILE A 257 7.40 -7.20 21.89
CA ILE A 257 8.61 -7.21 21.07
C ILE A 257 9.76 -6.52 21.81
N THR A 258 10.85 -7.28 22.03
CA THR A 258 12.04 -6.83 22.77
C THR A 258 13.33 -6.85 21.95
N GLN A 259 13.24 -7.22 20.67
CA GLN A 259 14.38 -7.24 19.75
C GLN A 259 14.89 -5.81 19.48
N SER A 260 16.16 -5.52 19.78
CA SER A 260 16.73 -4.16 19.77
C SER A 260 16.45 -3.37 18.50
N ASP A 261 16.50 -4.03 17.35
CA ASP A 261 16.48 -3.39 16.04
C ASP A 261 15.06 -2.91 15.65
N VAL A 262 14.03 -3.56 16.20
CA VAL A 262 12.62 -3.29 15.89
C VAL A 262 11.79 -2.89 17.11
N GLN A 263 12.37 -2.91 18.31
CA GLN A 263 11.68 -2.56 19.56
C GLN A 263 11.15 -1.13 19.52
N SER A 264 11.91 -0.18 18.97
CA SER A 264 11.52 1.23 18.88
C SER A 264 10.27 1.41 18.01
N VAL A 265 10.25 0.81 16.82
CA VAL A 265 9.14 0.90 15.88
C VAL A 265 7.90 0.14 16.37
N ALA A 266 8.08 -1.03 17.00
CA ALA A 266 6.99 -1.77 17.63
C ALA A 266 6.36 -1.00 18.80
N SER A 267 7.19 -0.38 19.64
CA SER A 267 6.71 0.46 20.76
C SER A 267 5.93 1.66 20.26
N LEU A 268 6.39 2.30 19.18
CA LEU A 268 5.70 3.42 18.55
C LEU A 268 4.36 2.98 17.94
N ALA A 269 4.32 1.83 17.26
CA ALA A 269 3.08 1.25 16.73
C ALA A 269 2.06 1.02 17.85
N LYS A 270 2.46 0.38 18.95
CA LYS A 270 1.60 0.22 20.13
C LYS A 270 1.10 1.56 20.66
N GLN A 271 1.98 2.56 20.79
CA GLN A 271 1.58 3.88 21.27
C GLN A 271 0.53 4.53 20.35
N LYS A 272 0.66 4.37 19.03
CA LYS A 272 -0.34 4.85 18.07
C LYS A 272 -1.66 4.10 18.22
N MET A 273 -1.63 2.79 18.42
CA MET A 273 -2.84 2.00 18.67
C MET A 273 -3.54 2.40 19.97
N ASP A 274 -2.80 2.72 21.04
CA ASP A 274 -3.36 3.23 22.31
C ASP A 274 -3.95 4.63 22.16
N ALA A 275 -3.44 5.45 21.23
CA ALA A 275 -3.89 6.82 20.99
C ALA A 275 -5.06 6.93 20.00
N ALA A 276 -5.30 5.89 19.19
CA ALA A 276 -6.43 5.82 18.27
C ALA A 276 -7.76 5.83 19.06
N LYS A 277 -8.78 6.53 18.53
CA LYS A 277 -10.02 6.82 19.23
C LYS A 277 -11.24 6.13 18.65
#